data_AF-A0A2H3ASN3-F1
#
_entry.id   AF-A0A2H3ASN3-F1
#
_cell.length_a   1.000
_cell.length_b   1.000
_cell.length_c   1.000
_cell.angle_alpha   90.00
_cell.angle_beta   90.00
_cell.angle_gamma   90.00
#
_symmetry.space_group_name_H-M   'P 1'
#
loop_
_entity.id
_entity.type
_entity.pdbx_description
1 polymer ?
#
loop_
_entity_poly.entity_id
_entity_poly.type
_entity_poly.pdbx_seq_one_letter_code
_entity_poly.pdbx_strand_id
1 'polypeptide(L)'
;KKIDAYDAEIVQIQRNLEKMNRDRDRLKSYADHYGALLAPVRRLSYDVLLQIFEEACKQESDLCPSNIPFLLGLVCKRWRDVIIDSPSLW
;
A
#
# COMPACT_ATOMS: atom_id res chain seq x y z
N LYS A 1 41.85 0.04 -30.76
CA LYS A 1 41.95 -1.43 -30.56
C LYS A 1 41.78 -1.88 -29.11
N LYS A 2 42.58 -1.41 -28.13
CA LYS A 2 42.36 -1.77 -26.71
C LYS A 2 41.25 -0.95 -26.03
N ILE A 3 41.16 0.34 -26.37
CA ILE A 3 40.13 1.24 -25.85
C ILE A 3 38.74 0.74 -26.26
N ASP A 4 38.53 0.46 -27.55
CA ASP A 4 37.26 -0.10 -28.06
C ASP A 4 36.82 -1.41 -27.36
N ALA A 5 37.79 -2.24 -26.94
CA ALA A 5 37.49 -3.48 -26.21
C ALA A 5 37.02 -3.19 -24.77
N TYR A 6 37.65 -2.24 -24.09
CA TYR A 6 37.20 -1.78 -22.77
C TYR A 6 35.86 -1.06 -22.84
N ASP A 7 35.60 -0.28 -23.89
CA ASP A 7 34.30 0.37 -24.09
C ASP A 7 33.18 -0.67 -24.27
N ALA A 8 33.44 -1.73 -25.05
CA ALA A 8 32.50 -2.84 -25.20
C ALA A 8 32.23 -3.57 -23.87
N GLU A 9 33.27 -3.76 -23.05
CA GLU A 9 33.15 -4.37 -21.72
C GLU A 9 32.37 -3.48 -20.75
N ILE A 10 32.63 -2.17 -20.73
CA ILE A 10 31.87 -1.19 -19.95
C ILE A 10 30.39 -1.25 -20.31
N VAL A 11 30.06 -1.24 -21.61
CA VAL A 11 28.68 -1.32 -22.09
C VAL A 11 28.03 -2.64 -21.70
N GLN A 12 28.78 -3.74 -21.65
CA GLN A 12 28.26 -5.02 -21.19
C GLN A 12 27.97 -5.02 -19.68
N ILE A 13 28.88 -4.47 -18.87
CA ILE A 13 28.73 -4.37 -17.41
C ILE A 13 27.55 -3.46 -17.06
N GLN A 14 27.41 -2.32 -17.74
CA GLN A 14 26.28 -1.40 -17.55
C GLN A 14 24.95 -2.09 -17.84
N ARG A 15 24.85 -2.83 -18.96
CA ARG A 15 23.64 -3.61 -19.29
C ARG A 15 23.29 -4.65 -18.23
N ASN A 16 24.31 -5.34 -17.70
CA ASN A 16 24.12 -6.32 -16.63
C ASN A 16 23.64 -5.64 -15.34
N LEU A 17 24.22 -4.51 -14.98
CA LEU A 17 23.87 -3.74 -13.79
C LEU A 17 22.43 -3.20 -13.89
N GLU A 18 22.03 -2.68 -15.04
CA GLU A 18 20.66 -2.26 -15.30
C GLU A 18 19.66 -3.42 -15.16
N LYS A 19 20.01 -4.60 -15.70
CA LYS A 19 19.17 -5.79 -15.56
C LYS A 19 18.98 -6.16 -14.09
N MET A 20 20.07 -6.23 -13.32
CA MET A 20 20.01 -6.57 -11.89
C MET A 20 19.23 -5.53 -11.08
N ASN A 21 19.35 -4.24 -11.41
CA ASN A 21 18.55 -3.18 -10.78
C ASN A 21 17.06 -3.35 -11.07
N ARG A 22 16.69 -3.62 -12.33
CA ARG A 22 15.29 -3.89 -12.70
C ARG A 22 14.72 -5.09 -11.95
N ASP A 23 15.48 -6.18 -11.87
CA ASP A 23 15.05 -7.40 -11.16
C ASP A 23 14.89 -7.14 -9.65
N ARG A 24 15.81 -6.39 -9.04
CA ARG A 24 15.72 -5.95 -7.64
C ARG A 24 14.48 -5.10 -7.41
N ASP A 25 14.23 -4.10 -8.25
CA ASP A 25 13.12 -3.16 -8.06
C ASP A 25 11.77 -3.87 -8.26
N ARG A 26 11.71 -4.84 -9.18
CA ARG A 26 10.56 -5.74 -9.32
C ARG A 26 10.32 -6.56 -8.05
N LEU A 27 11.36 -7.16 -7.47
CA LEU A 27 11.24 -7.93 -6.22
C LEU A 27 10.83 -7.06 -5.04
N LYS A 28 11.36 -5.84 -4.92
CA LYS A 28 10.92 -4.87 -3.92
C LYS A 28 9.44 -4.54 -4.06
N SER A 29 8.99 -4.24 -5.28
CA SER A 29 7.57 -3.97 -5.54
C SER A 29 6.68 -5.14 -5.14
N TYR A 30 7.07 -6.40 -5.45
CA TYR A 30 6.35 -7.57 -4.97
C TYR A 30 6.34 -7.64 -3.44
N ALA A 31 7.49 -7.48 -2.79
CA ALA A 31 7.59 -7.52 -1.33
C ALA A 31 6.70 -6.46 -0.66
N ASP A 32 6.64 -5.25 -1.20
CA ASP A 32 5.76 -4.19 -0.68
C ASP A 32 4.27 -4.55 -0.83
N HIS A 33 3.88 -5.14 -1.97
CA HIS A 33 2.51 -5.63 -2.17
C HIS A 33 2.16 -6.76 -1.19
N TYR A 34 3.07 -7.70 -0.93
CA TYR A 34 2.89 -8.75 0.07
C TYR A 34 2.94 -8.21 1.50
N GLY A 35 3.78 -7.23 1.80
CA GLY A 35 3.84 -6.56 3.10
C GLY A 35 2.51 -5.88 3.42
N ALA A 36 1.92 -5.23 2.42
CA ALA A 36 0.58 -4.72 2.55
C ALA A 36 -0.42 -5.87 2.85
N LEU A 37 -0.32 -7.04 2.18
CA LEU A 37 -1.19 -8.22 2.42
C LEU A 37 -1.10 -8.74 3.85
N LEU A 38 0.09 -8.65 4.44
CA LEU A 38 0.35 -9.05 5.83
C LEU A 38 0.02 -7.96 6.85
N ALA A 39 -0.42 -6.77 6.41
CA ALA A 39 -0.75 -5.67 7.32
C ALA A 39 -1.85 -6.11 8.31
N PRO A 40 -1.71 -5.76 9.62
CA PRO A 40 -2.65 -6.17 10.67
C PRO A 40 -4.11 -5.84 10.34
N VAL A 41 -4.34 -4.74 9.64
CA VAL A 41 -5.67 -4.28 9.22
C VAL A 41 -6.43 -5.30 8.36
N ARG A 42 -5.73 -6.15 7.61
CA ARG A 42 -6.36 -7.24 6.84
C ARG A 42 -6.62 -8.49 7.69
N ARG A 43 -6.02 -8.59 8.87
CA ARG A 43 -6.20 -9.72 9.80
C ARG A 43 -7.33 -9.47 10.80
N LEU A 44 -7.75 -8.22 10.98
CA LEU A 44 -8.96 -7.90 11.75
C LEU A 44 -10.16 -8.60 11.12
N SER A 45 -11.15 -9.02 11.91
CA SER A 45 -12.43 -9.47 11.37
C SER A 45 -13.23 -8.27 10.86
N TYR A 46 -14.34 -8.53 10.15
CA TYR A 46 -15.29 -7.47 9.80
C TYR A 46 -15.80 -6.75 11.05
N ASP A 47 -16.24 -7.52 12.05
CA ASP A 47 -16.86 -6.98 13.28
C ASP A 47 -15.91 -6.07 14.08
N VAL A 48 -14.65 -6.47 14.24
CA VAL A 48 -13.68 -5.64 14.98
C VAL A 48 -13.39 -4.36 14.21
N LEU A 49 -13.31 -4.43 12.88
CA LEU A 49 -13.09 -3.25 12.04
C LEU A 49 -14.30 -2.29 12.10
N LEU A 50 -15.51 -2.83 12.07
CA LEU A 50 -16.74 -2.05 12.22
C LEU A 50 -16.81 -1.36 13.58
N GLN A 51 -16.53 -2.07 14.68
CA GLN A 51 -16.50 -1.46 16.02
C GLN A 51 -15.52 -0.30 16.12
N ILE A 52 -14.32 -0.43 15.53
CA ILE A 52 -13.35 0.67 15.48
C ILE A 52 -13.93 1.88 14.73
N PHE A 53 -14.60 1.64 13.61
CA PHE A 53 -15.21 2.72 12.82
C PHE A 53 -16.38 3.38 13.56
N GLU A 54 -17.22 2.61 14.25
CA GLU A 54 -18.31 3.16 15.06
C GLU A 54 -17.77 4.05 16.18
N GLU A 55 -16.71 3.63 16.88
CA GLU A 55 -16.07 4.47 17.89
C GLU A 55 -15.40 5.70 17.29
N ALA A 56 -14.76 5.58 16.12
CA ALA A 56 -14.18 6.71 15.42
C ALA A 56 -15.24 7.73 14.98
N CYS A 57 -16.40 7.28 14.49
CA CYS A 57 -17.48 8.15 14.02
C CYS A 57 -18.24 8.82 15.17
N LYS A 58 -18.26 8.23 16.38
CA LYS A 58 -18.85 8.83 17.59
C LYS A 58 -18.02 9.99 18.15
N GLN A 59 -16.71 10.03 17.87
CA GLN A 59 -15.84 11.09 18.38
C GLN A 59 -15.99 12.38 17.55
N GLU A 60 -17.03 13.17 17.87
CA GLU A 60 -17.04 14.58 17.50
C GLU A 60 -15.91 15.29 18.28
N SER A 61 -14.82 15.57 17.59
CA SER A 61 -13.76 16.44 18.10
C SER A 61 -13.49 17.53 17.07
N ASP A 62 -12.99 18.69 17.52
CA ASP A 62 -12.64 19.80 16.62
C ASP A 62 -11.63 19.40 15.51
N LEU A 63 -10.95 18.26 15.67
CA LEU A 63 -9.98 17.69 14.73
C LEU A 63 -10.58 16.65 13.78
N CYS A 64 -11.81 16.20 13.99
CA CYS A 64 -12.45 15.15 13.21
C CYS A 64 -13.76 15.66 12.58
N PRO A 65 -13.76 16.03 11.29
CA PRO A 65 -14.95 16.53 10.63
C PRO A 65 -16.01 15.44 10.54
N SER A 66 -17.29 15.81 10.50
CA SER A 66 -18.49 14.93 10.35
C SER A 66 -18.47 13.99 9.13
N ASN A 67 -17.42 14.05 8.30
CA ASN A 67 -17.17 13.20 7.14
C ASN A 67 -16.25 12.00 7.46
N ILE A 68 -16.12 11.58 8.73
CA ILE A 68 -15.26 10.46 9.15
C ILE A 68 -15.51 9.19 8.32
N PRO A 69 -16.76 8.75 8.08
CA PRO A 69 -17.03 7.57 7.25
C PRO A 69 -16.46 7.72 5.84
N PHE A 70 -16.59 8.90 5.23
CA PHE A 70 -16.01 9.17 3.91
C PHE A 70 -14.48 9.08 3.93
N LEU A 71 -13.82 9.64 4.95
CA LEU A 71 -12.37 9.61 5.07
C LEU A 71 -11.83 8.18 5.25
N LEU A 72 -12.50 7.37 6.08
CA LEU A 72 -12.14 5.96 6.28
C LEU A 72 -12.26 5.17 4.96
N GLY A 73 -13.24 5.47 4.11
CA GLY A 73 -13.44 4.82 2.80
C GLY A 73 -12.35 5.12 1.76
N LEU A 74 -11.47 6.10 2.02
CA LEU A 74 -10.34 6.44 1.14
C LEU A 74 -9.09 5.59 1.42
N VAL A 75 -9.00 4.92 2.57
CA VAL A 75 -7.79 4.17 2.99
C VAL A 75 -7.54 2.96 2.10
N CYS A 76 -8.56 2.11 1.90
CA CYS A 76 -8.45 0.95 1.01
C CYS A 76 -9.84 0.42 0.61
N LYS A 77 -9.88 -0.47 -0.40
CA LYS A 77 -11.13 -1.11 -0.85
C LYS A 77 -11.88 -1.77 0.31
N ARG A 78 -11.19 -2.54 1.16
CA ARG A 78 -11.82 -3.26 2.26
C ARG A 78 -12.51 -2.34 3.27
N TRP A 79 -11.88 -1.21 3.62
CA TRP A 79 -12.48 -0.24 4.55
C TRP A 79 -13.74 0.37 3.94
N ARG A 80 -13.66 0.71 2.65
CA ARG A 80 -14.82 1.21 1.90
C ARG A 80 -15.97 0.21 1.87
N ASP A 81 -15.68 -1.08 1.61
CA ASP A 81 -16.69 -2.13 1.59
C ASP A 81 -17.41 -2.20 2.96
N VAL A 82 -16.66 -2.21 4.08
CA VAL A 82 -17.25 -2.19 5.43
C VAL A 82 -18.14 -0.96 5.66
N ILE A 83 -17.72 0.23 5.21
CA ILE A 83 -18.46 1.49 5.41
C ILE A 83 -19.74 1.54 4.59
N ILE A 84 -19.70 1.03 3.35
CA ILE A 84 -20.88 0.95 2.48
C ILE A 84 -21.87 -0.08 3.04
N ASP A 85 -21.37 -1.21 3.55
CA ASP A 85 -22.20 -2.30 4.06
C ASP A 85 -22.79 -2.03 5.46
N SER A 86 -22.34 -0.96 6.14
CA SER A 86 -22.73 -0.64 7.51
C SER A 86 -23.49 0.70 7.59
N PRO A 87 -24.83 0.69 7.47
CA PRO A 87 -25.64 1.89 7.64
C PRO A 87 -25.48 2.59 9.00
N SER A 88 -25.02 1.90 10.04
CA SER A 88 -24.81 2.45 11.39
C SER A 88 -23.71 3.51 11.48
N LEU A 89 -22.87 3.64 10.45
CA LEU A 89 -21.77 4.59 10.40
C LEU A 89 -22.16 5.97 9.84
N TRP A 90 -23.37 6.11 9.30
CA TRP A 90 -23.90 7.34 8.72
C TRP A 90 -24.89 8.01 9.68
#